data_AF-Q398A1-F1
#
_entry.id   AF-Q398A1-F1
#
_cell.length_a   1.000
_cell.length_b   1.000
_cell.length_c   1.000
_cell.angle_alpha   90.00
_cell.angle_beta   90.00
_cell.angle_gamma   90.00
#
_symmetry.space_group_name_H-M   'P 1'
#
loop_
_entity.id
_entity.type
_entity.pdbx_description
1 polymer ?
#
loop_
_entity_poly.entity_id
_entity_poly.type
_entity_poly.pdbx_seq_one_letter_code
_entity_poly.pdbx_strand_id
1 'polypeptide(L)'
;MEPFLKEARMKMRRSGIATIVCLLLTAGVHAQGGRAAASAAAPASPGSAAKPVCVDAEVDGKRALSYDCLSQQLKPKADPQAGASQTDSERLSKQPSNRLGTFNLSTERNRFGSNWGRSTTPQRPDVPVAVPPK
;
A
#
# COMPACT_ATOMS: atom_id res chain seq x y z
N MET A 1 -18.64 44.63 14.84
CA MET A 1 -17.98 43.57 15.63
C MET A 1 -16.69 43.13 14.92
N GLU A 2 -15.81 44.08 14.62
CA GLU A 2 -14.55 43.91 13.89
C GLU A 2 -13.37 44.57 14.65
N PRO A 3 -12.88 44.00 15.77
CA PRO A 3 -11.52 44.36 16.19
C PRO A 3 -10.58 43.19 16.52
N PHE A 4 -11.03 41.93 16.51
CA PHE A 4 -10.18 40.81 16.97
C PHE A 4 -9.28 40.17 15.91
N LEU A 5 -9.42 40.53 14.62
CA LEU A 5 -8.71 39.84 13.53
C LEU A 5 -7.30 40.38 13.21
N LYS A 6 -6.89 41.53 13.77
CA LYS A 6 -5.59 42.15 13.44
C LYS A 6 -4.43 41.70 14.33
N GLU A 7 -4.67 41.33 15.58
CA GLU A 7 -3.62 40.99 16.57
C GLU A 7 -2.95 39.63 16.31
N ALA A 8 -3.67 38.65 15.75
CA ALA A 8 -3.13 37.30 15.56
C ALA A 8 -2.19 37.15 14.34
N ARG A 9 -2.19 38.10 13.40
CA ARG A 9 -1.46 37.98 12.13
C ARG A 9 0.03 38.36 12.22
N MET A 10 0.44 39.01 13.31
CA MET A 10 1.78 39.63 13.41
C MET A 10 2.81 38.78 14.17
N LYS A 11 2.37 37.79 14.96
CA LYS A 11 3.27 36.99 15.83
C LYS A 11 3.92 35.79 15.14
N MET A 12 3.38 35.30 14.02
CA MET A 12 3.74 33.98 13.47
C MET A 12 4.65 34.02 12.22
N ARG A 13 5.20 35.20 11.88
CA ARG A 13 6.07 35.41 10.71
C ARG A 13 7.56 35.61 11.06
N ARG A 14 7.96 35.46 12.32
CA ARG A 14 9.30 35.85 12.81
C ARG A 14 10.17 34.73 13.37
N SER A 15 9.70 33.48 13.43
CA SER A 15 10.51 32.36 13.91
C SER A 15 10.54 31.23 12.88
N GLY A 16 11.69 31.04 12.24
CA GLY A 16 11.98 29.79 11.52
C GLY A 16 12.76 29.89 10.20
N ILE A 17 13.29 31.05 9.81
CA ILE A 17 14.22 31.16 8.66
C ILE A 17 15.67 30.77 9.06
N ALA A 18 15.91 30.39 10.31
CA ALA A 18 17.25 30.14 10.86
C ALA A 18 17.60 28.64 11.03
N THR A 19 17.27 27.79 10.06
CA THR A 19 17.85 26.43 9.94
C THR A 19 18.09 26.10 8.46
N ILE A 20 18.83 26.97 7.79
CA ILE A 20 19.52 26.67 6.52
C ILE A 20 20.97 27.03 6.82
N VAL A 21 21.88 26.09 6.51
CA VAL A 21 23.35 26.09 6.72
C VAL A 21 23.77 25.03 7.75
N CYS A 22 24.65 24.13 7.28
CA CYS A 22 25.33 23.05 8.00
C CYS A 22 24.63 21.68 8.00
N LEU A 23 24.70 20.99 6.86
CA LEU A 23 24.99 19.55 6.74
C LEU A 23 25.19 19.18 5.26
N LEU A 24 26.16 19.85 4.63
CA LEU A 24 26.76 19.46 3.35
C LEU A 24 28.24 19.24 3.67
N LEU A 25 28.65 18.03 4.08
CA LEU A 25 30.04 17.54 4.14
C LEU A 25 30.10 16.13 4.76
N THR A 26 29.67 15.10 4.01
CA THR A 26 30.20 13.73 4.15
C THR A 26 30.25 13.09 2.76
N ALA A 27 31.19 13.54 1.94
CA ALA A 27 31.73 12.75 0.83
C ALA A 27 32.95 12.01 1.37
N GLY A 28 32.95 10.68 1.34
CA GLY A 28 34.07 9.90 1.87
C GLY A 28 33.92 8.38 1.78
N VAL A 29 34.16 7.84 0.58
CA VAL A 29 34.85 6.57 0.31
C VAL A 29 34.21 5.26 0.83
N HIS A 30 33.40 4.61 -0.01
CA HIS A 30 33.48 3.15 -0.16
C HIS A 30 33.78 2.78 -1.61
N ALA A 31 34.71 1.86 -1.73
CA ALA A 31 35.56 1.62 -2.87
C ALA A 31 34.88 0.85 -4.02
N GLN A 32 35.48 1.01 -5.18
CA GLN A 32 35.22 0.30 -6.43
C GLN A 32 35.32 -1.23 -6.27
N GLY A 33 34.36 -1.94 -6.85
CA GLY A 33 34.47 -3.37 -7.11
C GLY A 33 33.48 -3.79 -8.19
N GLY A 34 33.97 -3.99 -9.41
CA GLY A 34 33.27 -4.73 -10.46
C GLY A 34 32.78 -3.90 -11.65
N ARG A 35 33.65 -3.74 -12.67
CA ARG A 35 33.21 -3.48 -14.04
C ARG A 35 32.44 -4.71 -14.53
N ALA A 36 31.15 -4.57 -14.78
CA ALA A 36 30.41 -5.38 -15.74
C ALA A 36 29.94 -4.44 -16.85
N ALA A 37 30.23 -4.82 -18.09
CA ALA A 37 30.07 -4.02 -19.29
C ALA A 37 28.66 -3.40 -19.42
N ALA A 38 28.63 -2.08 -19.65
CA ALA A 38 27.45 -1.41 -20.16
C ALA A 38 27.24 -1.86 -21.62
N SER A 39 26.34 -2.82 -21.83
CA SER A 39 25.66 -2.94 -23.12
C SER A 39 24.75 -1.74 -23.25
N ALA A 40 25.06 -0.86 -24.20
CA ALA A 40 24.15 0.18 -24.65
C ALA A 40 22.89 -0.50 -25.23
N ALA A 41 21.88 -0.66 -24.39
CA ALA A 41 20.53 -1.01 -24.85
C ALA A 41 19.90 0.25 -25.43
N ALA A 42 19.47 0.15 -26.69
CA ALA A 42 18.63 1.12 -27.38
C ALA A 42 17.44 1.56 -26.49
N PRO A 43 16.88 2.77 -26.68
CA PRO A 43 15.71 3.20 -25.92
C PRO A 43 14.58 2.19 -26.16
N ALA A 44 14.27 1.41 -25.12
CA ALA A 44 13.10 0.56 -25.14
C ALA A 44 11.88 1.49 -25.31
N SER A 45 11.07 1.18 -26.32
CA SER A 45 9.68 1.61 -26.42
C SER A 45 9.01 1.50 -25.04
N PRO A 46 8.06 2.37 -24.63
CA PRO A 46 7.42 2.30 -23.32
C PRO A 46 6.51 1.07 -23.25
N GLY A 47 7.13 -0.11 -23.22
CA GLY A 47 6.53 -1.38 -22.90
C GLY A 47 6.31 -1.40 -21.41
N SER A 48 5.04 -1.55 -21.04
CA SER A 48 4.54 -1.79 -19.68
C SER A 48 5.62 -2.28 -18.73
N ALA A 49 6.07 -1.42 -17.81
CA ALA A 49 7.02 -1.82 -16.78
C ALA A 49 6.55 -3.14 -16.14
N ALA A 50 7.37 -4.18 -16.26
CA ALA A 50 7.03 -5.50 -15.74
C ALA A 50 6.75 -5.38 -14.24
N LYS A 51 5.64 -5.95 -13.77
CA LYS A 51 5.32 -5.98 -12.34
C LYS A 51 6.46 -6.71 -11.61
N PRO A 52 6.94 -6.22 -10.46
CA PRO A 52 8.00 -6.88 -9.71
C PRO A 52 7.56 -8.30 -9.35
N VAL A 53 8.42 -9.29 -9.59
CA VAL A 53 8.16 -10.69 -9.23
C VAL A 53 8.58 -10.91 -7.78
N CYS A 54 7.67 -11.41 -6.94
CA CYS A 54 7.99 -11.76 -5.55
C CYS A 54 8.55 -13.18 -5.50
N VAL A 55 9.69 -13.36 -4.81
CA VAL A 55 10.39 -14.64 -4.67
C VAL A 55 10.49 -14.98 -3.20
N ASP A 56 9.99 -16.15 -2.82
CA ASP A 56 10.12 -16.68 -1.46
C ASP A 56 11.40 -17.51 -1.34
N ALA A 57 12.02 -17.50 -0.15
CA ALA A 57 13.19 -18.32 0.16
C ALA A 57 12.79 -19.44 1.14
N GLU A 58 13.48 -20.57 1.08
CA GLU A 58 13.32 -21.64 2.05
C GLU A 58 14.66 -21.88 2.77
N VAL A 59 14.63 -21.89 4.09
CA VAL A 59 15.80 -22.14 4.95
C VAL A 59 15.37 -23.14 6.02
N ASP A 60 16.08 -24.26 6.14
CA ASP A 60 15.79 -25.32 7.11
C ASP A 60 14.34 -25.85 7.05
N GLY A 61 13.83 -26.06 5.83
CA GLY A 61 12.46 -26.52 5.57
C GLY A 61 11.38 -25.51 5.95
N LYS A 62 11.75 -24.27 6.31
CA LYS A 62 10.82 -23.19 6.63
C LYS A 62 10.83 -22.14 5.52
N ARG A 63 9.65 -21.86 4.99
CA ARG A 63 9.45 -20.85 3.96
C ARG A 63 9.43 -19.44 4.57
N ALA A 64 10.36 -18.60 4.16
CA ALA A 64 10.36 -17.17 4.39
C ALA A 64 9.63 -16.48 3.23
N LEU A 65 8.43 -15.95 3.50
CA LEU A 65 7.65 -15.21 2.52
C LEU A 65 8.23 -13.82 2.29
N SER A 66 8.20 -13.36 1.04
CA SER A 66 8.64 -12.03 0.62
C SER A 66 7.61 -10.93 0.93
N TYR A 67 7.29 -10.76 2.22
CA TYR A 67 6.21 -9.89 2.70
C TYR A 67 6.31 -8.44 2.21
N ASP A 68 7.51 -7.88 2.07
CA ASP A 68 7.67 -6.51 1.58
C ASP A 68 7.21 -6.36 0.11
N CYS A 69 7.59 -7.32 -0.74
CA CYS A 69 7.17 -7.36 -2.13
C CYS A 69 5.66 -7.57 -2.26
N LEU A 70 5.11 -8.53 -1.50
CA LEU A 70 3.67 -8.81 -1.47
C LEU A 70 2.86 -7.60 -1.01
N SER A 71 3.33 -6.90 0.03
CA SER A 71 2.67 -5.71 0.55
C SER A 71 2.64 -4.58 -0.49
N GLN A 72 3.70 -4.42 -1.28
CA GLN A 72 3.74 -3.45 -2.37
C GLN A 72 2.79 -3.83 -3.51
N GLN A 73 2.72 -5.12 -3.88
CA GLN A 73 1.80 -5.59 -4.92
C GLN A 73 0.32 -5.45 -4.53
N LEU A 74 0.00 -5.68 -3.25
CA LEU A 74 -1.36 -5.64 -2.73
C LEU A 74 -1.81 -4.22 -2.34
N LYS A 75 -0.92 -3.23 -2.42
CA LYS A 75 -1.23 -1.84 -2.07
C LYS A 75 -2.37 -1.32 -2.96
N PRO A 76 -3.50 -0.84 -2.38
CA PRO A 76 -4.57 -0.25 -3.16
C PRO A 76 -4.06 0.95 -3.96
N LYS A 77 -4.58 1.12 -5.18
CA LYS A 77 -4.32 2.34 -5.94
C LYS A 77 -4.91 3.52 -5.17
N ALA A 78 -4.22 4.67 -5.20
CA ALA A 78 -4.74 5.89 -4.62
C ALA A 78 -6.08 6.24 -5.27
N ASP A 79 -7.02 6.71 -4.46
CA ASP A 79 -8.31 7.12 -4.98
C ASP A 79 -8.15 8.36 -5.85
N PRO A 80 -8.87 8.44 -6.98
CA PRO A 80 -8.88 9.65 -7.78
C PRO A 80 -9.46 10.79 -6.94
N GLN A 81 -8.79 11.94 -6.97
CA GLN A 81 -9.28 13.14 -6.28
C GLN A 81 -10.66 13.49 -6.81
N ALA A 82 -11.59 13.78 -5.91
CA ALA A 82 -12.93 14.22 -6.29
C ALA A 82 -12.83 15.49 -7.13
N GLY A 83 -13.56 15.54 -8.24
CA GLY A 83 -13.68 16.77 -9.03
C GLY A 83 -14.38 17.86 -8.22
N ALA A 84 -14.03 19.12 -8.43
CA ALA A 84 -14.54 20.27 -7.64
C ALA A 84 -16.07 20.40 -7.63
N SER A 85 -16.76 19.76 -8.58
CA SER A 85 -18.24 19.78 -8.71
C SER A 85 -18.92 18.50 -8.23
N GLN A 86 -18.16 17.48 -7.80
CA GLN A 86 -18.71 16.17 -7.47
C GLN A 86 -19.19 16.13 -6.02
N THR A 87 -20.46 15.74 -5.82
CA THR A 87 -21.01 15.58 -4.46
C THR A 87 -20.48 14.33 -3.79
N ASP A 88 -20.45 14.30 -2.46
CA ASP A 88 -20.03 13.12 -1.70
C ASP A 88 -20.92 11.90 -1.98
N SER A 89 -22.23 12.10 -2.16
CA SER A 89 -23.16 11.02 -2.49
C SER A 89 -22.84 10.38 -3.85
N GLU A 90 -22.52 11.20 -4.85
CA GLU A 90 -22.12 10.70 -6.17
C GLU A 90 -20.76 9.99 -6.14
N ARG A 91 -19.83 10.50 -5.32
CA ARG A 91 -18.53 9.87 -5.13
C ARG A 91 -18.66 8.52 -4.42
N LEU A 92 -19.50 8.46 -3.38
CA LEU A 92 -19.70 7.26 -2.56
C LEU A 92 -20.45 6.18 -3.34
N SER A 93 -21.43 6.54 -4.17
CA SER A 93 -22.18 5.57 -5.00
C SER A 93 -21.30 4.84 -6.03
N LYS A 94 -20.15 5.42 -6.38
CA LYS A 94 -19.15 4.83 -7.30
C LYS A 94 -18.07 4.02 -6.57
N GLN A 95 -18.02 4.05 -5.24
CA GLN A 95 -17.05 3.28 -4.49
C GLN A 95 -17.40 1.79 -4.50
N PRO A 96 -16.40 0.90 -4.50
CA PRO A 96 -16.66 -0.53 -4.46
C PRO A 96 -17.23 -0.94 -3.11
N SER A 97 -18.10 -1.96 -3.09
CA SER A 97 -18.87 -2.35 -1.88
C SER A 97 -18.00 -2.67 -0.66
N ASN A 98 -16.78 -3.17 -0.87
CA ASN A 98 -15.83 -3.45 0.21
C ASN A 98 -15.32 -2.19 0.93
N ARG A 99 -15.34 -1.02 0.28
CA ARG A 99 -15.05 0.30 0.90
C ARG A 99 -16.26 0.84 1.66
N LEU A 100 -17.47 0.52 1.18
CA LEU A 100 -18.73 1.03 1.73
C LEU A 100 -19.28 0.20 2.89
N GLY A 101 -18.77 -1.02 3.08
CA GLY A 101 -19.35 -1.98 4.02
C GLY A 101 -20.73 -2.49 3.58
N THR A 102 -21.08 -2.31 2.31
CA THR A 102 -22.32 -2.82 1.73
C THR A 102 -22.14 -4.26 1.24
N PHE A 103 -23.25 -4.89 0.82
CA PHE A 103 -23.24 -6.26 0.30
C PHE A 103 -22.20 -6.46 -0.80
N ASN A 104 -21.41 -7.53 -0.67
CA ASN A 104 -20.45 -7.98 -1.67
C ASN A 104 -20.56 -9.49 -1.85
N LEU A 105 -20.93 -9.92 -3.06
CA LEU A 105 -21.15 -11.33 -3.39
C LEU A 105 -19.90 -12.20 -3.20
N SER A 106 -18.72 -11.68 -3.55
CA SER A 106 -17.46 -12.41 -3.38
C SER A 106 -17.12 -12.59 -1.91
N THR A 107 -17.35 -11.57 -1.08
CA THR A 107 -17.19 -11.67 0.38
C THR A 107 -18.09 -12.75 0.96
N GLU A 108 -19.36 -12.77 0.54
CA GLU A 108 -20.33 -13.69 1.11
C GLU A 108 -20.08 -15.15 0.67
N ARG A 109 -19.70 -15.36 -0.59
CA ARG A 109 -19.22 -16.67 -1.08
C ARG A 109 -18.00 -17.16 -0.31
N ASN A 110 -17.06 -16.28 0.03
CA ASN A 110 -15.88 -16.66 0.81
C ASN A 110 -16.23 -17.01 2.27
N ARG A 111 -17.14 -16.26 2.90
CA ARG A 111 -17.57 -16.51 4.29
C ARG A 111 -18.39 -17.79 4.42
N PHE A 112 -19.32 -18.01 3.50
CA PHE A 112 -20.19 -19.17 3.55
C PHE A 112 -19.58 -20.41 2.91
N GLY A 113 -18.67 -20.27 1.95
CA GLY A 113 -18.04 -21.39 1.27
C GLY A 113 -19.08 -22.35 0.70
N SER A 114 -19.01 -23.62 1.10
CA SER A 114 -20.01 -24.64 0.76
C SER A 114 -21.42 -24.26 1.21
N ASN A 115 -21.60 -23.54 2.31
CA ASN A 115 -22.92 -23.21 2.84
C ASN A 115 -23.67 -22.12 2.05
N TRP A 116 -23.02 -21.52 1.04
CA TRP A 116 -23.62 -20.46 0.23
C TRP A 116 -24.90 -20.93 -0.46
N GLY A 117 -26.02 -20.23 -0.22
CA GLY A 117 -27.35 -20.56 -0.77
C GLY A 117 -28.02 -21.79 -0.15
N ARG A 118 -27.42 -22.41 0.88
CA ARG A 118 -27.93 -23.63 1.54
C ARG A 118 -28.17 -23.48 3.05
N SER A 119 -27.46 -22.55 3.70
CA SER A 119 -27.58 -22.29 5.13
C SER A 119 -27.49 -20.80 5.41
N THR A 120 -28.03 -20.38 6.57
CA THR A 120 -27.85 -19.05 7.16
C THR A 120 -26.58 -18.96 8.01
N THR A 121 -25.90 -20.10 8.25
CA THR A 121 -24.66 -20.18 9.03
C THR A 121 -23.42 -20.27 8.12
N PRO A 122 -22.39 -19.41 8.32
CA PRO A 122 -21.13 -19.50 7.59
C PRO A 122 -20.38 -20.82 7.80
N GLN A 123 -19.55 -21.24 6.84
CA GLN A 123 -18.69 -22.42 7.00
C GLN A 123 -17.58 -22.13 8.02
N ARG A 124 -17.50 -22.96 9.07
CA ARG A 124 -16.35 -23.01 9.97
C ARG A 124 -15.58 -24.31 9.70
N PRO A 125 -14.24 -24.27 9.62
CA PRO A 125 -13.45 -25.50 9.64
C PRO A 125 -13.74 -26.29 10.92
N ASP A 126 -13.78 -27.62 10.80
CA ASP A 126 -13.83 -28.49 11.96
C ASP A 126 -12.58 -28.29 12.83
N VAL A 127 -12.72 -28.52 14.12
CA VAL A 127 -11.60 -28.44 15.06
C VAL A 127 -10.54 -29.46 14.61
N PRO A 128 -9.26 -29.05 14.43
CA PRO A 128 -8.21 -29.99 14.04
C PRO A 128 -8.12 -31.15 15.02
N VAL A 129 -8.18 -32.38 14.50
CA VAL A 129 -7.94 -33.58 15.31
C VAL A 129 -6.44 -33.71 15.54
N ALA A 130 -6.00 -33.72 16.79
CA ALA A 130 -4.61 -33.93 17.13
C ALA A 130 -4.20 -35.36 16.77
N VAL A 131 -3.39 -35.52 15.73
CA VAL A 131 -2.83 -36.81 15.34
C VAL A 131 -1.46 -36.95 16.04
N PRO A 132 -1.26 -37.94 16.92
CA PRO A 132 0.03 -38.12 17.57
C PRO A 132 1.12 -38.48 16.54
N PRO A 133 2.37 -38.03 16.73
CA PRO A 133 3.49 -38.40 15.87
C PRO A 133 3.75 -39.91 15.93
N LYS A 134 4.19 -40.49 14.80
CA LYS A 134 4.67 -41.89 14.72
C LYS A 134 6.06 -42.04 15.29
#